data_AF-A0A1C5IE38-F1
#
_entry.id   AF-A0A1C5IE38-F1
#
_cell.length_a   1.000
_cell.length_b   1.000
_cell.length_c   1.000
_cell.angle_alpha   90.00
_cell.angle_beta   90.00
_cell.angle_gamma   90.00
#
_symmetry.space_group_name_H-M   'P 1'
#
loop_
_entity.id
_entity.type
_entity.pdbx_description
1 polymer ?
#
loop_
_entity_poly.entity_id
_entity_poly.type
_entity_poly.pdbx_seq_one_letter_code
_entity_poly.pdbx_strand_id
1 'polypeptide(L)'
;MRLPRITRALATLAAATMATLGAVAVEAAPATAALRNVCYNTSQAGPFASYANQAATIWNNATLNINMAQCGSNLMIYYTYGGGSYAVRNSLGNGYVVIDYYQAQQYSPLRIVTHEIGHILGLPDNYNGNCAILMSGGSAGTSCTNPYPSSGEAATVDRNFGFAARTAATSGVFTDSWPAPATVGAGR
;
A
#
# COMPACT_ATOMS: atom_id res chain seq x y z
N MET A 1 -27.30 21.55 -89.34
CA MET A 1 -26.97 20.54 -88.31
C MET A 1 -27.00 21.23 -86.94
N ARG A 2 -27.99 20.88 -86.12
CA ARG A 2 -28.15 21.00 -84.64
C ARG A 2 -27.65 22.28 -83.91
N LEU A 3 -28.61 23.11 -83.47
CA LEU A 3 -28.52 23.85 -82.19
C LEU A 3 -28.71 22.89 -81.01
N PRO A 4 -28.08 23.16 -79.86
CA PRO A 4 -28.87 23.37 -78.62
C PRO A 4 -28.25 24.46 -77.71
N ARG A 5 -29.04 25.42 -77.21
CA ARG A 5 -29.86 25.47 -75.97
C ARG A 5 -29.19 26.31 -74.87
N ILE A 6 -29.86 27.43 -74.61
CA ILE A 6 -29.73 28.33 -73.45
C ILE A 6 -30.09 27.55 -72.18
N THR A 7 -29.32 27.73 -71.10
CA THR A 7 -29.87 27.69 -69.74
C THR A 7 -29.09 28.62 -68.82
N ARG A 8 -29.78 29.68 -68.38
CA ARG A 8 -29.39 30.54 -67.27
C ARG A 8 -29.47 29.72 -65.98
N ALA A 9 -28.38 29.64 -65.20
CA ALA A 9 -28.42 29.10 -63.85
C ALA A 9 -28.64 30.26 -62.86
N LEU A 10 -29.80 30.23 -62.21
CA LEU A 10 -30.18 31.11 -61.11
C LEU A 10 -29.34 30.80 -59.85
N ALA A 11 -29.09 31.87 -59.09
CA ALA A 11 -28.44 31.86 -57.79
C ALA A 11 -29.28 31.13 -56.71
N THR A 12 -28.60 30.41 -55.84
CA THR A 12 -29.04 30.12 -54.47
C THR A 12 -27.85 30.27 -53.53
N LEU A 13 -27.67 31.47 -52.96
CA LEU A 13 -26.82 31.63 -51.78
C LEU A 13 -27.58 31.05 -50.58
N ALA A 14 -27.20 29.84 -50.15
CA ALA A 14 -27.59 29.33 -48.85
C ALA A 14 -26.72 30.02 -47.79
N ALA A 15 -27.31 30.92 -47.00
CA ALA A 15 -26.67 31.48 -45.82
C ALA A 15 -26.62 30.40 -44.72
N ALA A 16 -25.44 29.84 -44.47
CA ALA A 16 -25.21 28.95 -43.35
C ALA A 16 -24.94 29.79 -42.09
N THR A 17 -25.94 29.92 -41.23
CA THR A 17 -25.76 30.48 -39.88
C THR A 17 -25.07 29.44 -39.00
N MET A 18 -23.77 29.60 -38.75
CA MET A 18 -23.07 28.80 -37.73
C MET A 18 -23.47 29.27 -36.34
N ALA A 19 -24.22 28.43 -35.61
CA ALA A 19 -24.42 28.60 -34.19
C ALA A 19 -23.14 28.17 -33.46
N THR A 20 -22.36 29.13 -32.96
CA THR A 20 -21.24 28.86 -32.07
C THR A 20 -21.78 28.54 -30.68
N LEU A 21 -21.95 27.25 -30.36
CA LEU A 21 -22.06 26.83 -28.96
C LEU A 21 -20.67 26.97 -28.34
N GLY A 22 -20.52 27.90 -27.40
CA GLY A 22 -19.33 28.01 -26.58
C GLY A 22 -19.15 26.75 -25.74
N ALA A 23 -18.20 25.90 -26.12
CA ALA A 23 -17.71 24.85 -25.26
C ALA A 23 -16.84 25.51 -24.20
N VAL A 24 -17.38 25.66 -22.98
CA VAL A 24 -16.55 25.92 -21.80
C VAL A 24 -15.70 24.68 -21.58
N ALA A 25 -14.39 24.80 -21.77
CA ALA A 25 -13.45 23.81 -21.26
C ALA A 25 -13.55 23.88 -19.75
N VAL A 26 -14.24 22.91 -19.15
CA VAL A 26 -14.13 22.67 -17.71
C VAL A 26 -12.77 22.03 -17.51
N GLU A 27 -11.80 22.82 -17.06
CA GLU A 27 -10.56 22.28 -16.49
C GLU A 27 -10.97 21.31 -15.38
N ALA A 28 -10.81 20.00 -15.61
CA ALA A 28 -11.03 19.03 -14.57
C ALA A 28 -10.04 19.35 -13.43
N ALA A 29 -10.57 19.72 -12.26
CA ALA A 29 -9.74 19.85 -11.06
C ALA A 29 -8.89 18.58 -10.92
N PRO A 30 -7.60 18.68 -10.53
CA PRO A 30 -6.77 17.50 -10.35
C PRO A 30 -7.51 16.58 -9.38
N ALA A 31 -7.84 15.37 -9.84
CA ALA A 31 -8.48 14.38 -8.99
C ALA A 31 -7.52 14.11 -7.83
N THR A 32 -7.79 14.69 -6.66
CA THR A 32 -7.10 14.31 -5.43
C THR A 32 -7.39 12.82 -5.27
N ALA A 33 -6.35 11.99 -5.36
CA ALA A 33 -6.50 10.55 -5.19
C ALA A 33 -7.19 10.34 -3.84
N ALA A 34 -8.38 9.73 -3.85
CA ALA A 34 -9.09 9.45 -2.61
C ALA A 34 -8.20 8.53 -1.76
N LEU A 35 -7.95 8.92 -0.50
CA LEU A 35 -7.24 8.09 0.48
C LEU A 35 -7.85 6.68 0.47
N ARG A 36 -7.00 5.67 0.30
CA ARG A 36 -7.45 4.28 0.28
C ARG A 36 -7.53 3.77 1.71
N ASN A 37 -8.73 3.43 2.16
CA ASN A 37 -8.91 2.81 3.47
C ASN A 37 -8.32 1.40 3.50
N VAL A 38 -7.49 1.13 4.50
CA VAL A 38 -6.99 -0.20 4.84
C VAL A 38 -7.63 -0.59 6.16
N CYS A 39 -8.72 -1.36 6.08
CA CYS A 39 -9.48 -1.74 7.27
C CYS A 39 -8.83 -2.91 8.00
N TYR A 40 -8.43 -2.70 9.25
CA TYR A 40 -7.80 -3.73 10.06
C TYR A 40 -8.65 -4.14 11.26
N ASN A 41 -8.42 -5.36 11.75
CA ASN A 41 -9.13 -5.93 12.89
C ASN A 41 -8.15 -6.58 13.88
N THR A 42 -8.25 -6.19 15.14
CA THR A 42 -7.37 -6.69 16.22
C THR A 42 -8.11 -7.60 17.21
N SER A 43 -9.35 -8.01 16.93
CA SER A 43 -10.16 -8.84 17.85
C SER A 43 -9.50 -10.19 18.19
N GLN A 44 -8.61 -10.67 17.32
CA GLN A 44 -7.86 -11.92 17.48
C GLN A 44 -6.35 -11.70 17.71
N ALA A 45 -5.93 -10.45 17.98
CA ALA A 45 -4.51 -10.10 18.13
C ALA A 45 -3.96 -10.40 19.53
N GLY A 46 -4.83 -10.73 20.50
CA GLY A 46 -4.43 -10.99 21.89
C GLY A 46 -3.58 -9.86 22.48
N PRO A 47 -2.38 -10.14 23.03
CA PRO A 47 -1.54 -9.12 23.64
C PRO A 47 -0.97 -8.09 22.63
N PHE A 48 -1.11 -8.33 21.32
CA PHE A 48 -0.55 -7.48 20.27
C PHE A 48 -1.51 -6.42 19.73
N ALA A 49 -2.75 -6.36 20.23
CA ALA A 49 -3.76 -5.41 19.75
C ALA A 49 -3.31 -3.94 19.86
N SER A 50 -2.69 -3.55 20.99
CA SER A 50 -2.21 -2.18 21.19
C SER A 50 -1.05 -1.82 20.27
N TYR A 51 -0.17 -2.78 19.95
CA TYR A 51 0.92 -2.59 19.00
C TYR A 51 0.41 -2.45 17.57
N ALA A 52 -0.62 -3.20 17.18
CA ALA A 52 -1.27 -3.04 15.87
C ALA A 52 -1.91 -1.66 15.70
N ASN A 53 -2.57 -1.13 16.73
CA ASN A 53 -3.14 0.23 16.70
C ASN A 53 -2.03 1.29 16.56
N GLN A 54 -0.90 1.12 17.25
CA GLN A 54 0.26 2.00 17.12
C GLN A 54 0.90 1.90 15.73
N ALA A 55 1.06 0.69 15.20
CA ALA A 55 1.60 0.46 13.85
C ALA A 55 0.72 1.11 12.77
N ALA A 56 -0.61 1.02 12.89
CA ALA A 56 -1.54 1.71 12.01
C ALA A 56 -1.34 3.25 12.05
N THR A 57 -1.14 3.80 13.25
CA THR A 57 -0.83 5.23 13.42
C THR A 57 0.50 5.60 12.77
N ILE A 58 1.54 4.77 12.92
CA ILE A 58 2.85 4.97 12.28
C ILE A 58 2.71 5.04 10.76
N TRP A 59 2.00 4.09 10.16
CA TRP A 59 1.77 4.06 8.72
C TRP A 59 0.97 5.27 8.23
N ASN A 60 -0.11 5.64 8.93
CA ASN A 60 -0.89 6.84 8.60
C ASN A 60 -0.06 8.13 8.67
N ASN A 61 0.90 8.21 9.60
CA ASN A 61 1.78 9.39 9.70
C ASN A 61 2.90 9.40 8.67
N ALA A 62 3.31 8.22 8.18
CA ALA A 62 4.40 8.08 7.22
C ALA A 62 3.95 8.27 5.77
N THR A 63 2.66 8.07 5.48
CA THR A 63 2.13 7.95 4.11
C THR A 63 1.02 8.96 3.85
N LEU A 64 0.76 9.23 2.59
CA LEU A 64 -0.21 10.23 2.11
C LEU A 64 -1.40 9.62 1.39
N ASN A 65 -1.34 8.36 0.94
CA ASN A 65 -2.36 7.74 0.09
C ASN A 65 -3.19 6.65 0.77
N ILE A 66 -2.93 6.34 2.05
CA ILE A 66 -3.70 5.36 2.82
C ILE A 66 -4.29 5.96 4.08
N ASN A 67 -5.35 5.32 4.56
CA ASN A 67 -5.89 5.55 5.89
C ASN A 67 -6.19 4.18 6.53
N MET A 68 -5.36 3.79 7.48
CA MET A 68 -5.57 2.59 8.29
C MET A 68 -6.56 2.88 9.42
N ALA A 69 -7.66 2.13 9.47
CA ALA A 69 -8.70 2.28 10.50
C ALA A 69 -9.33 0.94 10.88
N GLN A 70 -9.90 0.87 12.10
CA GLN A 70 -10.68 -0.28 12.54
C GLN A 70 -12.09 -0.23 11.93
N CYS A 71 -12.21 -0.66 10.67
CA CYS A 71 -13.45 -0.53 9.88
C CYS A 71 -13.92 -1.82 9.20
N GLY A 72 -13.29 -2.96 9.47
CA GLY A 72 -13.59 -4.22 8.79
C GLY A 72 -12.53 -5.29 9.06
N SER A 73 -12.57 -6.37 8.30
CA SER A 73 -11.69 -7.55 8.44
C SER A 73 -10.76 -7.78 7.25
N ASN A 74 -10.51 -6.75 6.45
CA ASN A 74 -9.65 -6.84 5.27
C ASN A 74 -8.21 -7.21 5.65
N LEU A 75 -7.71 -6.64 6.75
CA LEU A 75 -6.45 -7.00 7.39
C LEU A 75 -6.73 -7.57 8.79
N MET A 76 -6.61 -8.88 8.96
CA MET A 76 -6.74 -9.53 10.26
C MET A 76 -5.39 -9.60 10.98
N ILE A 77 -5.36 -9.26 12.27
CA ILE A 77 -4.18 -9.44 13.12
C ILE A 77 -4.43 -10.61 14.07
N TYR A 78 -3.55 -11.60 14.01
CA TYR A 78 -3.54 -12.81 14.84
C TYR A 78 -2.25 -12.90 15.65
N TYR A 79 -2.19 -13.90 16.54
CA TYR A 79 -0.97 -14.29 17.21
C TYR A 79 -0.87 -15.81 17.36
N THR A 80 0.36 -16.29 17.60
CA THR A 80 0.68 -17.71 17.77
C THR A 80 1.73 -17.90 18.86
N TYR A 81 1.99 -19.16 19.22
CA TYR A 81 3.12 -19.59 20.04
C TYR A 81 4.02 -20.51 19.20
N GLY A 82 5.14 -19.98 18.73
CA GLY A 82 6.08 -20.63 17.81
C GLY A 82 5.73 -20.46 16.33
N GLY A 83 6.68 -20.81 15.47
CA GLY A 83 6.54 -20.75 14.00
C GLY A 83 6.99 -19.43 13.35
N GLY A 84 7.31 -18.41 14.16
CA GLY A 84 7.74 -17.09 13.69
C GLY A 84 6.58 -16.19 13.27
N SER A 85 6.78 -14.87 13.34
CA SER A 85 5.83 -13.91 12.78
C SER A 85 5.90 -13.91 11.26
N TYR A 86 4.76 -13.67 10.63
CA TYR A 86 4.64 -13.67 9.17
C TYR A 86 3.42 -12.87 8.70
N ALA A 87 3.43 -12.51 7.43
CA ALA A 87 2.31 -11.88 6.74
C ALA A 87 1.86 -12.71 5.55
N VAL A 88 0.54 -12.76 5.33
CA VAL A 88 -0.06 -13.27 4.10
C VAL A 88 -0.88 -12.17 3.47
N ARG A 89 -0.41 -11.69 2.33
CA ARG A 89 -1.10 -10.68 1.53
C ARG A 89 -1.92 -11.36 0.45
N ASN A 90 -3.23 -11.22 0.51
CA ASN A 90 -4.16 -11.72 -0.51
C ASN A 90 -4.22 -10.78 -1.72
N SER A 91 -4.22 -9.48 -1.44
CA SER A 91 -4.10 -8.40 -2.42
C SER A 91 -3.59 -7.15 -1.71
N LEU A 92 -3.24 -6.10 -2.44
CA LEU A 92 -2.74 -4.87 -1.82
C LEU A 92 -3.73 -4.30 -0.77
N GLY A 93 -3.29 -4.20 0.48
CA GLY A 93 -4.10 -3.77 1.62
C GLY A 93 -5.00 -4.84 2.25
N ASN A 94 -4.98 -6.09 1.78
CA ASN A 94 -5.83 -7.16 2.28
C ASN A 94 -5.03 -8.43 2.57
N GLY A 95 -5.36 -9.11 3.67
CA GLY A 95 -4.64 -10.30 4.12
C GLY A 95 -4.73 -10.50 5.63
N TYR A 96 -3.70 -11.12 6.17
CA TYR A 96 -3.55 -11.24 7.62
C TYR A 96 -2.08 -11.24 8.03
N VAL A 97 -1.86 -10.88 9.29
CA VAL A 97 -0.56 -10.92 9.96
C VAL A 97 -0.69 -11.82 11.16
N VAL A 98 0.33 -12.65 11.41
CA VAL A 98 0.44 -13.46 12.61
C VAL A 98 1.69 -13.04 13.36
N ILE A 99 1.54 -12.72 14.64
CA ILE A 99 2.65 -12.35 15.51
C ILE A 99 3.01 -13.53 16.40
N ASP A 100 4.25 -13.98 16.35
CA ASP A 100 4.75 -15.01 17.25
C ASP A 100 5.11 -14.42 18.62
N TYR A 101 4.51 -15.01 19.66
CA TYR A 101 4.70 -14.57 21.03
C TYR A 101 6.17 -14.67 21.49
N TYR A 102 6.85 -15.80 21.19
CA TYR A 102 8.21 -16.01 21.65
C TYR A 102 9.22 -15.11 20.93
N GLN A 103 9.04 -14.91 19.63
CA GLN A 103 9.84 -13.97 18.86
C GLN A 103 9.66 -12.52 19.35
N ALA A 104 8.45 -12.13 19.73
CA ALA A 104 8.18 -10.81 20.31
C ALA A 104 8.73 -10.64 21.74
N GLN A 105 9.25 -11.70 22.38
CA GLN A 105 10.06 -11.58 23.60
C GLN A 105 11.54 -11.25 23.29
N GLN A 106 11.99 -11.46 22.06
CA GLN A 106 13.39 -11.27 21.63
C GLN A 106 13.57 -9.98 20.83
N TYR A 107 12.59 -9.60 20.02
CA TYR A 107 12.57 -8.39 19.20
C TYR A 107 11.47 -7.43 19.66
N SER A 108 11.58 -6.16 19.30
CA SER A 108 10.54 -5.16 19.59
C SER A 108 9.19 -5.56 18.98
N PRO A 109 8.13 -5.80 19.79
CA PRO A 109 6.80 -6.18 19.27
C PRO A 109 6.23 -5.15 18.31
N LEU A 110 6.43 -3.85 18.60
CA LEU A 110 5.95 -2.79 17.73
C LEU A 110 6.66 -2.80 16.37
N ARG A 111 7.97 -3.07 16.35
CA ARG A 111 8.72 -3.19 15.10
C ARG A 111 8.25 -4.40 14.29
N ILE A 112 8.05 -5.55 14.93
CA ILE A 112 7.49 -6.75 14.27
C ILE A 112 6.16 -6.41 13.62
N VAL A 113 5.19 -5.93 14.40
CA VAL A 113 3.84 -5.66 13.88
C VAL A 113 3.87 -4.63 12.75
N THR A 114 4.67 -3.58 12.87
CA THR A 114 4.74 -2.53 11.82
C THR A 114 5.38 -3.05 10.54
N HIS A 115 6.41 -3.89 10.65
CA HIS A 115 7.06 -4.58 9.53
C HIS A 115 6.10 -5.51 8.79
N GLU A 116 5.41 -6.41 9.52
CA GLU A 116 4.48 -7.36 8.90
C GLU A 116 3.32 -6.65 8.19
N ILE A 117 2.83 -5.53 8.75
CA ILE A 117 1.85 -4.67 8.07
C ILE A 117 2.45 -4.06 6.80
N GLY A 118 3.74 -3.71 6.77
CA GLY A 118 4.44 -3.24 5.57
C GLY A 118 4.31 -4.20 4.38
N HIS A 119 4.34 -5.51 4.63
CA HIS A 119 4.08 -6.52 3.60
C HIS A 119 2.67 -6.43 3.03
N ILE A 120 1.66 -6.22 3.87
CA ILE A 120 0.26 -6.02 3.46
C ILE A 120 0.12 -4.75 2.60
N LEU A 121 0.94 -3.73 2.87
CA LEU A 121 1.05 -2.49 2.11
C LEU A 121 1.93 -2.59 0.86
N GLY A 122 2.44 -3.80 0.56
CA GLY A 122 3.12 -4.11 -0.69
C GLY A 122 4.63 -3.89 -0.68
N LEU A 123 5.26 -3.83 0.49
CA LEU A 123 6.71 -3.82 0.61
C LEU A 123 7.27 -5.25 0.68
N PRO A 124 8.31 -5.59 -0.08
CA PRO A 124 9.05 -6.84 0.11
C PRO A 124 10.00 -6.73 1.31
N ASP A 125 10.49 -7.87 1.77
CA ASP A 125 11.63 -7.92 2.68
C ASP A 125 12.89 -7.29 2.06
N ASN A 126 13.72 -6.70 2.92
CA ASN A 126 15.00 -6.10 2.57
C ASN A 126 16.03 -6.38 3.67
N TYR A 127 16.43 -7.64 3.82
CA TYR A 127 17.31 -8.17 4.88
C TYR A 127 18.77 -7.65 4.82
N ASN A 128 18.94 -6.33 4.93
CA ASN A 128 20.20 -5.62 4.77
C ASN A 128 20.88 -5.24 6.09
N GLY A 129 20.31 -5.64 7.23
CA GLY A 129 20.85 -5.36 8.57
C GLY A 129 20.75 -3.90 9.05
N ASN A 130 20.22 -2.99 8.23
CA ASN A 130 20.09 -1.58 8.61
C ASN A 130 18.83 -1.35 9.45
N CYS A 131 19.00 -0.90 10.70
CA CYS A 131 17.89 -0.62 11.61
C CYS A 131 16.99 0.56 11.15
N ALA A 132 17.53 1.48 10.33
CA ALA A 132 16.75 2.58 9.74
C ALA A 132 15.77 2.12 8.65
N ILE A 133 15.93 0.89 8.14
CA ILE A 133 15.02 0.26 7.18
C ILE A 133 14.07 -0.64 7.98
N LEU A 134 12.77 -0.37 7.91
CA LEU A 134 11.78 -1.18 8.63
C LEU A 134 11.72 -2.59 8.06
N MET A 135 11.76 -2.70 6.73
CA MET A 135 11.72 -3.97 5.99
C MET A 135 13.02 -4.77 6.09
N SER A 136 14.04 -4.30 6.83
CA SER A 136 15.16 -5.18 7.23
C SER A 136 14.75 -6.19 8.28
N GLY A 137 13.58 -6.03 8.90
CA GLY A 137 13.02 -6.98 9.86
C GLY A 137 14.00 -7.25 11.00
N GLY A 138 14.14 -8.53 11.34
CA GLY A 138 15.08 -9.03 12.33
C GLY A 138 16.52 -9.14 11.86
N SER A 139 16.83 -8.95 10.56
CA SER A 139 18.23 -8.94 10.09
C SER A 139 19.04 -7.79 10.72
N ALA A 140 18.38 -6.72 11.17
CA ALA A 140 18.99 -5.62 11.92
C ALA A 140 19.34 -5.98 13.39
N GLY A 141 19.04 -7.21 13.82
CA GLY A 141 19.33 -7.71 15.16
C GLY A 141 18.31 -7.29 16.21
N THR A 142 18.36 -7.95 17.36
CA THR A 142 17.41 -7.77 18.47
C THR A 142 17.53 -6.43 19.18
N SER A 143 18.70 -5.76 19.10
CA SER A 143 18.90 -4.41 19.62
C SER A 143 18.19 -3.33 18.79
N CYS A 144 17.78 -3.64 17.55
CA CYS A 144 17.05 -2.72 16.71
C CYS A 144 15.57 -2.66 17.10
N THR A 145 15.14 -1.51 17.59
CA THR A 145 13.76 -1.29 18.05
C THR A 145 12.97 -0.30 17.20
N ASN A 146 13.60 0.35 16.20
CA ASN A 146 12.97 1.35 15.34
C ASN A 146 11.73 0.79 14.62
N PRO A 147 10.51 1.28 14.90
CA PRO A 147 9.31 0.81 14.23
C PRO A 147 8.92 1.63 13.00
N TYR A 148 9.64 2.71 12.69
CA TYR A 148 9.24 3.66 11.66
C TYR A 148 9.79 3.23 10.28
N PRO A 149 8.95 3.24 9.22
CA PRO A 149 9.44 3.09 7.86
C PRO A 149 10.32 4.29 7.47
N SER A 150 11.35 4.02 6.69
CA SER A 150 12.12 5.05 6.02
C SER A 150 11.25 5.83 5.02
N SER A 151 11.70 7.02 4.63
CA SER A 151 11.02 7.82 3.61
C SER A 151 10.89 7.09 2.26
N GLY A 152 11.86 6.24 1.91
CA GLY A 152 11.80 5.42 0.69
C GLY A 152 10.75 4.31 0.76
N GLU A 153 10.60 3.67 1.92
CA GLU A 153 9.55 2.66 2.17
C GLU A 153 8.16 3.31 2.12
N ALA A 154 7.99 4.44 2.80
CA ALA A 154 6.75 5.21 2.78
C ALA A 154 6.37 5.67 1.36
N ALA A 155 7.31 6.23 0.60
CA ALA A 155 7.07 6.65 -0.78
C ALA A 155 6.70 5.49 -1.70
N THR A 156 7.20 4.27 -1.42
CA THR A 156 6.82 3.06 -2.15
C THR A 156 5.38 2.66 -1.84
N VAL A 157 4.96 2.71 -0.57
CA VAL A 157 3.55 2.51 -0.20
C VAL A 157 2.66 3.56 -0.88
N ASP A 158 3.02 4.83 -0.84
CA ASP A 158 2.24 5.87 -1.51
C ASP A 158 2.11 5.61 -3.01
N ARG A 159 3.18 5.16 -3.68
CA ARG A 159 3.12 4.77 -5.09
C ARG A 159 2.19 3.57 -5.31
N ASN A 160 2.23 2.56 -4.45
CA ASN A 160 1.37 1.37 -4.54
C ASN A 160 -0.12 1.72 -4.42
N PHE A 161 -0.46 2.72 -3.59
CA PHE A 161 -1.85 3.13 -3.35
C PHE A 161 -2.31 4.36 -4.16
N GLY A 162 -1.43 4.95 -4.97
CA GLY A 162 -1.75 6.11 -5.81
C GLY A 162 -2.67 5.79 -7.00
N PHE A 163 -3.28 6.83 -7.57
CA PHE A 163 -4.31 6.73 -8.63
C PHE A 163 -3.81 6.09 -9.95
N ALA A 164 -2.50 6.15 -10.22
CA ALA A 164 -1.88 5.56 -11.41
C ALA A 164 -1.36 4.12 -11.18
N ALA A 165 -1.58 3.53 -10.01
CA ALA A 165 -1.08 2.19 -9.69
C ALA A 165 -1.76 1.12 -10.56
N ARG A 166 -1.09 0.74 -11.65
CA ARG A 166 -1.47 -0.41 -12.51
C ARG A 166 -0.94 -1.74 -11.99
N THR A 167 -0.14 -1.71 -10.93
CA THR A 167 0.42 -2.89 -10.29
C THR A 167 -0.39 -3.23 -9.05
N ALA A 168 -1.35 -4.14 -9.21
CA ALA A 168 -1.85 -4.88 -8.05
C ALA A 168 -0.66 -5.64 -7.47
N ALA A 169 -0.21 -5.27 -6.27
CA ALA A 169 0.79 -6.07 -5.58
C ALA A 169 0.22 -7.51 -5.51
N THR A 170 0.98 -8.49 -6.04
CA THR A 170 0.55 -9.89 -6.24
C THR A 170 0.47 -10.62 -4.91
N SER A 171 -0.49 -11.51 -4.70
CA SER A 171 -0.56 -12.28 -3.45
C SER A 171 0.79 -12.87 -3.04
N GLY A 172 1.06 -12.96 -1.74
CA GLY A 172 2.35 -13.41 -1.24
C GLY A 172 2.31 -13.80 0.23
N VAL A 173 3.22 -14.70 0.60
CA VAL A 173 3.48 -15.14 1.96
C VAL A 173 4.89 -14.70 2.32
N PHE A 174 5.04 -14.00 3.43
CA PHE A 174 6.28 -13.38 3.89
C PHE A 174 6.65 -13.99 5.23
N THR A 175 7.65 -14.85 5.23
CA THR A 175 8.13 -15.60 6.40
C THR A 175 9.62 -15.34 6.61
N ASP A 176 10.13 -15.80 7.75
CA ASP A 176 11.56 -15.79 8.08
C ASP A 176 12.18 -14.39 8.20
N SER A 177 11.36 -13.35 8.27
CA SER A 177 11.81 -11.96 8.47
C SER A 177 12.46 -11.73 9.83
N TRP A 178 12.35 -12.69 10.74
CA TRP A 178 12.75 -12.62 12.13
C TRP A 178 13.49 -13.90 12.54
N PRO A 179 14.77 -14.02 12.17
CA PRO A 179 15.54 -15.21 12.50
C PRO A 179 15.60 -15.42 14.01
N ALA A 180 15.60 -16.69 14.44
CA ALA A 180 15.88 -17.03 15.83
C ALA A 180 17.22 -16.38 16.24
N PRO A 181 17.34 -15.87 17.47
CA PRO A 181 18.61 -15.32 17.95
C PRO A 181 19.70 -16.37 17.74
N ALA A 182 20.81 -15.99 17.09
CA ALA A 182 21.98 -16.86 17.05
C ALA A 182 22.36 -17.14 18.50
N THR A 183 22.31 -18.40 18.92
CA THR A 183 22.80 -18.81 20.23
C THR A 183 24.29 -18.47 20.28
N VAL A 184 24.64 -17.41 20.98
CA VAL A 184 26.03 -17.04 21.20
C VAL A 184 26.62 -18.10 22.14
N GLY A 185 27.25 -19.12 21.57
CA GLY A 185 28.13 -20.05 22.29
C GLY A 185 27.63 -21.48 22.47
N ALA A 186 27.90 -22.32 21.47
CA ALA A 186 28.22 -23.74 21.68
C ALA A 186 29.51 -24.04 20.90
N GLY A 187 30.61 -23.43 21.37
CA GLY A 187 31.95 -23.60 20.83
C GLY A 187 32.95 -23.43 21.96
N ARG A 188 33.12 -24.49 22.74
CA ARG A 188 34.34 -24.80 23.48
C ARG A 188 34.69 -26.24 23.15
#